data_AF-A0A2X1MRQ6-F1
#
_entry.id   AF-A0A2X1MRQ6-F1
#
_cell.length_a   1.000
_cell.length_b   1.000
_cell.length_c   1.000
_cell.angle_alpha   90.00
_cell.angle_beta   90.00
_cell.angle_gamma   90.00
#
_symmetry.space_group_name_H-M   'P 1'
#
loop_
_entity.id
_entity.type
_entity.pdbx_description
1 polymer ?
#
loop_
_entity_poly.entity_id
_entity_poly.type
_entity_poly.pdbx_seq_one_letter_code
_entity_poly.pdbx_strand_id
1 'polypeptide(L)'
;MNARLHLDIPLNGELVTAKGEVTLRNNSLFIKPLDSTLKNLSGKFSFINSDLQSEPLTASWFNQPLNVDFSTKEGAKAYQVAVNLNGNWQPAKTGVLPEAVNEALSGSVAWDGKVGIDLPYHAGATYNIELNGDLKNVSSHLPSPLAKPAGEPLAVNVKVDGNLNSFELTGQAGADNHFNSRWLLGQKLTLDRAIWAADSKTLPPLPEQSGVELNMPPMNGAEWLALFQKGAAESVGGAASFPQHITLRTPMLSLGNQQWNNLSIVSQTDGKWHPG
;
A
#
# COMPACT_ATOMS: atom_id res chain seq x y z
N MET A 1 14.15 -15.20 20.06
CA MET A 1 14.14 -13.87 20.70
C MET A 1 14.87 -13.96 22.03
N ASN A 2 15.75 -13.00 22.35
CA ASN A 2 16.44 -12.93 23.64
C ASN A 2 16.17 -11.56 24.28
N ALA A 3 15.97 -11.50 25.59
CA ALA A 3 15.70 -10.26 26.33
C ALA A 3 16.59 -10.15 27.57
N ARG A 4 17.04 -8.94 27.90
CA ARG A 4 17.76 -8.60 29.14
C ARG A 4 17.00 -7.50 29.87
N LEU A 5 16.69 -7.71 31.14
CA LEU A 5 15.93 -6.80 32.00
C LEU A 5 16.80 -6.30 33.15
N HIS A 6 16.71 -5.02 33.44
CA HIS A 6 17.26 -4.35 34.61
C HIS A 6 16.15 -3.56 35.29
N LEU A 7 16.03 -3.72 36.61
CA LEU A 7 14.95 -3.12 37.39
C LEU A 7 15.53 -2.31 38.54
N ASP A 8 15.25 -1.01 38.53
CA ASP A 8 15.60 -0.08 39.60
C ASP A 8 14.34 0.16 40.46
N ILE A 9 14.30 -0.43 41.66
CA ILE A 9 13.21 -0.26 42.64
C ILE A 9 13.73 0.62 43.79
N PRO A 10 13.44 1.93 43.79
CA PRO A 10 13.87 2.81 44.86
C PRO A 10 13.00 2.62 46.12
N LEU A 11 13.62 2.54 47.30
CA LEU A 11 12.95 2.29 48.59
C LEU A 11 12.35 3.54 49.24
N ASN A 12 12.37 4.68 48.54
CA ASN A 12 11.94 6.00 49.01
C ASN A 12 10.53 6.40 48.51
N GLY A 13 9.85 5.53 47.76
CA GLY A 13 8.53 5.81 47.17
C GLY A 13 8.55 6.45 45.78
N GLU A 14 9.73 6.58 45.15
CA GLU A 14 9.84 6.98 43.75
C GLU A 14 9.35 5.87 42.79
N LEU A 15 9.03 6.25 41.55
CA LEU A 15 8.55 5.32 40.52
C LEU A 15 9.63 4.30 40.14
N VAL A 16 9.23 3.02 40.10
CA VAL A 16 10.06 1.91 39.61
C VAL A 16 10.45 2.15 38.16
N THR A 17 11.74 2.03 37.86
CA THR A 17 12.23 2.12 36.48
C THR A 17 12.59 0.73 35.97
N ALA A 18 11.85 0.24 34.99
CA ALA A 18 12.18 -0.99 34.27
C ALA A 18 12.86 -0.64 32.96
N LYS A 19 14.10 -1.07 32.76
CA LYS A 19 14.85 -0.85 31.52
C LYS A 19 15.43 -2.13 30.98
N GLY A 20 15.54 -2.25 29.67
CA GLY A 20 16.10 -3.46 29.08
C GLY A 20 16.37 -3.37 27.60
N GLU A 21 17.03 -4.40 27.08
CA GLU A 21 17.32 -4.56 25.66
C GLU A 21 16.75 -5.90 25.19
N VAL A 22 16.13 -5.87 24.03
CA VAL A 22 15.57 -7.02 23.34
C VAL A 22 16.28 -7.20 22.02
N THR A 23 16.78 -8.40 21.76
CA THR A 23 17.36 -8.79 20.47
C THR A 23 16.39 -9.67 19.70
N LEU A 24 16.04 -9.20 18.50
CA LEU A 24 15.28 -9.92 17.49
C LEU A 24 16.25 -10.66 16.57
N ARG A 25 15.99 -11.96 16.33
CA ARG A 25 16.75 -12.81 15.41
C ARG A 25 15.78 -13.65 14.61
N ASN A 26 15.63 -13.34 13.33
CA ASN A 26 14.80 -14.07 12.37
C ASN A 26 13.35 -14.27 12.86
N ASN A 27 12.74 -13.22 13.40
CA ASN A 27 11.35 -13.30 13.82
C ASN A 27 10.41 -13.06 12.64
N SER A 28 9.15 -13.42 12.82
CA SER A 28 8.06 -13.13 11.90
C SER A 28 7.03 -12.25 12.59
N LEU A 29 6.55 -11.22 11.88
CA LEU A 29 5.49 -10.33 12.35
C LEU A 29 4.33 -10.37 11.34
N PHE A 30 3.17 -10.82 11.78
CA PHE A 30 1.97 -10.86 10.96
C PHE A 30 1.19 -9.54 11.06
N ILE A 31 0.92 -8.92 9.91
CA ILE A 31 0.12 -7.71 9.77
C ILE A 31 -1.28 -8.12 9.31
N LYS A 32 -2.17 -8.34 10.29
CA LYS A 32 -3.53 -8.84 10.06
C LYS A 32 -4.35 -8.01 9.06
N PRO A 33 -4.39 -6.65 9.11
CA PRO A 33 -5.20 -5.87 8.17
C PRO A 33 -4.82 -6.06 6.69
N LEU A 34 -3.57 -6.44 6.43
CA LEU A 34 -3.03 -6.63 5.08
C LEU A 34 -2.87 -8.11 4.72
N ASP A 35 -3.25 -9.02 5.63
CA ASP A 35 -3.00 -10.46 5.54
C ASP A 35 -1.58 -10.79 5.05
N SER A 36 -0.58 -10.12 5.62
CA SER A 36 0.81 -10.23 5.16
C SER A 36 1.76 -10.43 6.33
N THR A 37 2.95 -10.98 6.05
CA THR A 37 3.96 -11.28 7.09
C THR A 37 5.29 -10.63 6.75
N LEU A 38 5.83 -9.83 7.67
CA LEU A 38 7.24 -9.47 7.68
C LEU A 38 8.03 -10.67 8.19
N LYS A 39 9.01 -11.10 7.41
CA LYS A 39 9.87 -12.25 7.71
C LYS A 39 11.28 -11.77 8.03
N ASN A 40 12.06 -12.63 8.67
CA ASN A 40 13.49 -12.39 8.97
C ASN A 40 13.75 -11.12 9.80
N LEU A 41 12.77 -10.68 10.59
CA LEU A 41 12.87 -9.46 11.39
C LEU A 41 13.98 -9.61 12.44
N SER A 42 15.03 -8.81 12.27
CA SER A 42 16.27 -8.91 13.04
C SER A 42 16.81 -7.53 13.39
N GLY A 43 17.38 -7.42 14.58
CA GLY A 43 17.92 -6.17 15.12
C GLY A 43 17.63 -6.06 16.62
N LYS A 44 17.62 -4.85 17.15
CA LYS A 44 17.47 -4.61 18.59
C LYS A 44 16.52 -3.46 18.87
N PHE A 45 15.93 -3.51 20.05
CA PHE A 45 15.27 -2.36 20.64
C PHE A 45 15.47 -2.36 22.15
N SER A 46 15.46 -1.16 22.72
CA SER A 46 15.47 -0.94 24.15
C SER A 46 14.11 -0.47 24.64
N PHE A 47 13.85 -0.65 25.93
CA PHE A 47 12.69 -0.08 26.59
C PHE A 47 13.09 0.61 27.88
N ILE A 48 12.36 1.67 28.22
CA ILE A 48 12.34 2.31 29.54
C ILE A 48 10.88 2.49 29.92
N ASN A 49 10.42 1.71 30.89
CA ASN A 49 9.01 1.53 31.22
C ASN A 49 8.22 1.13 29.97
N SER A 50 7.24 1.95 29.57
CA SER A 50 6.35 1.68 28.43
C SER A 50 6.88 2.21 27.09
N ASP A 51 7.94 3.03 27.11
CA ASP A 51 8.54 3.63 25.93
C ASP A 51 9.55 2.66 25.31
N LEU A 52 9.35 2.33 24.04
CA LEU A 52 10.22 1.48 23.24
C LEU A 52 10.96 2.32 22.22
N GLN A 53 12.23 1.99 21.97
CA GLN A 53 13.02 2.59 20.90
C GLN A 53 13.84 1.50 20.21
N SER A 54 13.65 1.33 18.91
CA SER A 54 14.47 0.41 18.13
C SER A 54 15.75 1.07 17.64
N GLU A 55 16.78 0.25 17.49
CA GLU A 55 17.84 0.47 16.50
C GLU A 55 17.28 0.15 15.10
N PRO A 56 18.01 0.46 14.01
CA PRO A 56 17.63 0.00 12.68
C PRO A 56 17.45 -1.52 12.65
N LEU A 57 16.25 -1.97 12.27
CA LEU A 57 15.90 -3.36 12.06
C LEU A 57 15.92 -3.66 10.56
N THR A 58 16.17 -4.93 10.24
CA THR A 58 16.07 -5.45 8.88
C THR A 58 15.01 -6.55 8.83
N ALA A 59 14.30 -6.63 7.72
CA ALA A 59 13.27 -7.61 7.46
C ALA A 59 13.18 -7.92 5.96
N SER A 60 12.31 -8.85 5.62
CA SER A 60 11.85 -9.09 4.26
C SER A 60 10.33 -9.03 4.22
N TRP A 61 9.77 -8.25 3.29
CA TRP A 61 8.34 -8.12 3.10
C TRP A 61 8.02 -8.15 1.60
N PHE A 62 6.97 -8.88 1.21
CA PHE A 62 6.65 -9.14 -0.20
C PHE A 62 7.86 -9.59 -1.03
N ASN A 63 8.68 -10.51 -0.51
CA ASN A 63 9.91 -10.99 -1.13
C ASN A 63 11.00 -9.92 -1.39
N GLN A 64 10.86 -8.73 -0.81
CA GLN A 64 11.81 -7.62 -0.93
C GLN A 64 12.47 -7.28 0.41
N PRO A 65 13.72 -6.80 0.43
CA PRO A 65 14.37 -6.33 1.65
C PRO A 65 13.72 -5.05 2.16
N LEU A 66 13.63 -4.91 3.48
CA LEU A 66 13.00 -3.77 4.15
C LEU A 66 13.81 -3.38 5.38
N ASN A 67 14.09 -2.09 5.51
CA ASN A 67 14.56 -1.50 6.75
C ASN A 67 13.38 -0.96 7.53
N VAL A 68 13.39 -1.17 8.85
CA VAL A 68 12.34 -0.74 9.76
C VAL A 68 12.99 -0.15 11.00
N ASP A 69 12.49 0.97 11.48
CA ASP A 69 12.69 1.39 12.86
C ASP A 69 11.39 1.85 13.46
N PHE A 70 11.26 1.74 14.78
CA PHE A 70 10.07 2.13 15.47
C PHE A 70 10.39 2.76 16.82
N SER A 71 9.47 3.59 17.28
CA SER A 71 9.43 4.08 18.64
C SER A 71 8.00 4.06 19.17
N THR A 72 7.87 4.03 20.48
CA THR A 72 6.58 4.18 21.14
C THR A 72 6.67 5.18 22.27
N LYS A 73 5.53 5.80 22.56
CA LYS A 73 5.42 6.77 23.65
C LYS A 73 4.13 6.56 24.40
N GLU A 74 4.23 6.35 25.70
CA GLU A 74 3.07 6.43 26.60
C GLU A 74 2.77 7.90 26.90
N GLY A 75 1.66 8.41 26.37
CA GLY A 75 1.15 9.75 26.63
C GLY A 75 0.01 9.75 27.64
N ALA A 76 -0.39 10.94 28.10
CA ALA A 76 -1.49 11.08 29.07
C ALA A 76 -2.87 10.67 28.51
N LYS A 77 -3.06 10.66 27.19
CA LYS A 77 -4.35 10.40 26.53
C LYS A 77 -4.34 9.20 25.58
N ALA A 78 -3.16 8.80 25.12
CA ALA A 78 -2.98 7.75 24.13
C ALA A 78 -1.59 7.15 24.25
N TYR A 79 -1.46 5.89 23.84
CA TYR A 79 -0.19 5.28 23.51
C TYR A 79 0.07 5.48 22.01
N GLN A 80 1.27 5.94 21.67
CA GLN A 80 1.62 6.30 20.30
C GLN A 80 2.70 5.36 19.78
N VAL A 81 2.58 4.97 18.52
CA VAL A 81 3.60 4.18 17.80
C VAL A 81 3.99 4.94 16.54
N ALA A 82 5.29 5.13 16.36
CA ALA A 82 5.85 5.66 15.13
C ALA A 82 6.71 4.57 14.49
N VAL A 83 6.54 4.33 13.19
CA VAL A 83 7.35 3.39 12.42
C VAL A 83 7.87 4.10 11.19
N ASN A 84 9.18 4.00 10.95
CA ASN A 84 9.79 4.40 9.70
C ASN A 84 10.16 3.15 8.90
N LEU A 85 9.93 3.22 7.61
CA LEU A 85 10.15 2.17 6.64
C LEU A 85 10.98 2.73 5.50
N ASN A 86 11.91 1.95 4.96
CA ASN A 86 12.50 2.26 3.66
C ASN A 86 12.99 0.99 2.97
N GLY A 87 13.04 1.04 1.64
CA GLY A 87 13.52 -0.06 0.82
C GLY A 87 13.84 0.36 -0.60
N ASN A 88 14.52 -0.52 -1.33
CA ASN A 88 14.69 -0.42 -2.77
C ASN A 88 14.08 -1.68 -3.40
N TRP A 89 12.83 -1.57 -3.82
CA TRP A 89 12.01 -2.72 -4.21
C TRP A 89 11.98 -2.87 -5.72
N GLN A 90 11.92 -4.12 -6.19
CA GLN A 90 11.62 -4.45 -7.59
C GLN A 90 10.13 -4.76 -7.69
N PRO A 91 9.27 -3.84 -8.22
CA PRO A 91 7.81 -4.03 -8.20
C PRO A 91 7.36 -5.34 -8.84
N ALA A 92 8.00 -5.72 -9.95
CA ALA A 92 7.76 -6.97 -10.69
C ALA A 92 8.07 -8.25 -9.90
N LYS A 93 8.75 -8.16 -8.75
CA LYS A 93 9.18 -9.31 -7.93
C LYS A 93 8.55 -9.33 -6.54
N THR A 94 7.55 -8.49 -6.32
CA THR A 94 6.80 -8.44 -5.06
C THR A 94 5.89 -9.66 -4.87
N GLY A 95 5.45 -10.27 -5.98
CA GLY A 95 4.47 -11.35 -5.99
C GLY A 95 3.04 -10.90 -5.70
N VAL A 96 2.75 -9.59 -5.76
CA VAL A 96 1.41 -9.04 -5.51
C VAL A 96 0.67 -8.68 -6.80
N LEU A 97 1.40 -8.39 -7.88
CA LEU A 97 0.82 -8.03 -9.18
C LEU A 97 0.61 -9.29 -10.04
N PRO A 98 -0.39 -9.28 -10.95
CA PRO A 98 -0.56 -10.34 -11.95
C PRO A 98 0.70 -10.54 -12.82
N GLU A 99 0.92 -11.75 -13.35
CA GLU A 99 2.11 -12.09 -14.15
C GLU A 99 2.27 -11.15 -15.35
N ALA A 100 1.20 -10.94 -16.11
CA ALA A 100 1.22 -10.04 -17.27
C ALA A 100 1.66 -8.60 -16.94
N VAL A 101 1.38 -8.14 -15.71
CA VAL A 101 1.85 -6.83 -15.24
C VAL A 101 3.31 -6.91 -14.78
N ASN A 102 3.70 -7.98 -14.08
CA ASN A 102 5.09 -8.19 -13.68
C ASN A 102 6.03 -8.23 -14.88
N GLU A 103 5.67 -8.93 -15.95
CA GLU A 103 6.46 -9.04 -17.17
C GLU A 103 6.65 -7.70 -17.90
N ALA A 104 5.66 -6.80 -17.79
CA ALA A 104 5.73 -5.47 -18.39
C ALA A 104 6.58 -4.48 -17.58
N LEU A 105 6.87 -4.77 -16.31
CA LEU A 105 7.59 -3.90 -15.40
C LEU A 105 9.05 -4.32 -15.22
N SER A 106 9.93 -3.36 -15.06
CA SER A 106 11.36 -3.62 -14.82
C SER A 106 12.02 -2.52 -13.99
N GLY A 107 13.14 -2.86 -13.37
CA GLY A 107 13.91 -1.93 -12.54
C GLY A 107 13.49 -1.95 -11.06
N SER A 108 13.88 -0.91 -10.34
CA SER A 108 13.66 -0.81 -8.90
C SER A 108 13.28 0.61 -8.47
N VAL A 109 12.59 0.72 -7.34
CA VAL A 109 12.17 1.98 -6.75
C VAL A 109 12.70 2.07 -5.32
N ALA A 110 13.47 3.11 -5.05
CA ALA A 110 13.76 3.52 -3.69
C ALA A 110 12.55 4.27 -3.14
N TRP A 111 12.10 3.87 -1.94
CA TRP A 111 10.96 4.46 -1.28
C TRP A 111 11.17 4.54 0.22
N ASP A 112 10.50 5.50 0.84
CA ASP A 112 10.39 5.67 2.28
C ASP A 112 8.93 5.69 2.72
N GLY A 113 8.69 5.30 3.95
CA GLY A 113 7.37 5.26 4.55
C GLY A 113 7.40 5.68 6.01
N LYS A 114 6.36 6.39 6.43
CA LYS A 114 6.12 6.76 7.82
C LYS A 114 4.75 6.29 8.22
N VAL A 115 4.67 5.61 9.35
CA VAL A 115 3.42 5.15 9.95
C VAL A 115 3.30 5.76 11.33
N GLY A 116 2.20 6.46 11.59
CA GLY A 116 1.80 6.85 12.94
C GLY A 116 0.56 6.06 13.34
N ILE A 117 0.56 5.55 14.57
CA ILE A 117 -0.59 4.87 15.17
C ILE A 117 -0.87 5.54 16.51
N ASP A 118 -2.10 5.98 16.69
CA ASP A 118 -2.59 6.47 17.97
C ASP A 118 -3.55 5.42 18.56
N LEU A 119 -3.29 5.06 19.82
CA LEU A 119 -4.11 4.16 20.62
C LEU A 119 -4.66 4.93 21.84
N PRO A 120 -5.76 5.69 21.69
CA PRO A 120 -6.39 6.39 22.80
C PRO A 120 -6.92 5.41 23.85
N TYR A 121 -6.79 5.74 25.14
CA TYR A 121 -7.23 4.84 26.22
C TYR A 121 -8.76 4.63 26.29
N HIS A 122 -9.52 5.52 25.67
CA HIS A 122 -10.99 5.53 25.72
C HIS A 122 -11.64 5.68 24.33
N ALA A 123 -10.91 5.41 23.25
CA ALA A 123 -11.43 5.46 21.89
C ALA A 123 -10.80 4.38 20.99
N GLY A 124 -11.30 4.24 19.77
CA GLY A 124 -10.74 3.32 18.78
C GLY A 124 -9.37 3.77 18.26
N ALA A 125 -8.54 2.81 17.84
CA ALA A 125 -7.25 3.08 17.23
C ALA A 125 -7.40 3.80 15.88
N THR A 126 -6.49 4.73 15.62
CA THR A 126 -6.34 5.42 14.33
C THR A 126 -4.91 5.31 13.85
N TYR A 127 -4.72 5.40 12.54
CA TYR A 127 -3.38 5.41 11.96
C TYR A 127 -3.33 6.30 10.73
N ASN A 128 -2.15 6.86 10.50
CA ASN A 128 -1.79 7.56 9.29
C ASN A 128 -0.54 6.92 8.67
N ILE A 129 -0.49 6.87 7.35
CA ILE A 129 0.67 6.37 6.60
C ILE A 129 0.99 7.37 5.52
N GLU A 130 2.27 7.67 5.34
CA GLU A 130 2.79 8.39 4.19
C GLU A 130 3.86 7.54 3.53
N LEU A 131 3.76 7.32 2.22
CA LEU A 131 4.75 6.64 1.41
C LEU A 131 5.23 7.58 0.31
N ASN A 132 6.54 7.63 0.08
CA ASN A 132 7.17 8.42 -0.96
C ASN A 132 8.11 7.56 -1.78
N GLY A 133 8.15 7.78 -3.09
CA GLY A 133 9.12 7.15 -3.97
C GLY A 133 9.28 7.89 -5.28
N ASP A 134 10.34 7.57 -6.02
CA ASP A 134 10.55 8.04 -7.39
C ASP A 134 10.76 6.85 -8.33
N LEU A 135 9.85 6.69 -9.29
CA LEU A 135 9.87 5.63 -10.29
C LEU A 135 10.85 5.90 -11.44
N LYS A 136 11.80 6.82 -11.27
CA LYS A 136 12.88 7.10 -12.24
C LYS A 136 13.53 5.84 -12.80
N ASN A 137 13.88 4.91 -11.92
CA ASN A 137 14.58 3.67 -12.30
C ASN A 137 13.63 2.52 -12.65
N VAL A 138 12.33 2.77 -12.70
CA VAL A 138 11.31 1.81 -13.13
C VAL A 138 10.91 2.11 -14.57
N SER A 139 10.86 1.07 -15.40
CA SER A 139 10.23 1.11 -16.72
C SER A 139 8.95 0.28 -16.74
N SER A 140 8.03 0.72 -17.58
CA SER A 140 6.75 0.07 -17.87
C SER A 140 6.56 -0.05 -19.37
N HIS A 141 6.38 -1.28 -19.82
CA HIS A 141 6.00 -1.63 -21.19
C HIS A 141 4.50 -1.93 -21.28
N LEU A 142 3.72 -1.49 -20.29
CA LEU A 142 2.26 -1.54 -20.35
C LEU A 142 1.75 -0.63 -21.48
N PRO A 143 0.55 -0.91 -22.02
CA PRO A 143 -0.09 -0.02 -22.99
C PRO A 143 -0.24 1.41 -22.46
N SER A 144 -0.28 2.38 -23.38
CA SER A 144 -0.60 3.77 -23.04
C SER A 144 -1.94 3.87 -22.31
N PRO A 145 -2.06 4.65 -21.22
CA PRO A 145 -1.11 5.67 -20.74
C PRO A 145 -0.08 5.19 -19.71
N LEU A 146 -0.01 3.88 -19.42
CA LEU A 146 0.92 3.35 -18.41
C LEU A 146 2.31 3.04 -18.95
N ALA A 147 2.56 3.21 -20.25
CA ALA A 147 3.88 3.10 -20.83
C ALA A 147 4.81 4.16 -20.20
N LYS A 148 6.00 3.74 -19.77
CA LYS A 148 6.99 4.63 -19.16
C LYS A 148 8.41 4.13 -19.44
N PRO A 149 9.28 4.92 -20.08
CA PRO A 149 10.69 4.53 -20.22
C PRO A 149 11.43 4.64 -18.88
N ALA A 150 12.55 3.92 -18.78
CA ALA A 150 13.48 4.09 -17.66
C ALA A 150 14.21 5.44 -17.78
N GLY A 151 14.61 6.01 -16.63
CA GLY A 151 15.38 7.25 -16.55
C GLY A 151 14.54 8.51 -16.40
N GLU A 152 13.25 8.46 -16.76
CA GLU A 152 12.30 9.56 -16.55
C GLU A 152 11.76 9.55 -15.11
N PRO A 153 12.00 10.61 -14.31
CA PRO A 153 11.48 10.70 -12.96
C PRO A 153 9.95 10.69 -12.94
N LEU A 154 9.38 9.98 -11.98
CA LEU A 154 7.95 9.98 -11.73
C LEU A 154 7.77 9.81 -10.22
N ALA A 155 7.68 10.94 -9.54
CA ALA A 155 7.45 10.98 -8.09
C ALA A 155 6.08 10.40 -7.77
N VAL A 156 6.02 9.55 -6.75
CA VAL A 156 4.80 8.95 -6.23
C VAL A 156 4.70 9.26 -4.75
N ASN A 157 3.56 9.80 -4.34
CA ASN A 157 3.21 9.98 -2.94
C ASN A 157 1.87 9.29 -2.67
N VAL A 158 1.80 8.56 -1.57
CA VAL A 158 0.59 7.92 -1.08
C VAL A 158 0.37 8.33 0.36
N LYS A 159 -0.86 8.68 0.70
CA LYS A 159 -1.30 8.92 2.07
C LYS A 159 -2.46 8.00 2.41
N VAL A 160 -2.43 7.45 3.60
CA VAL A 160 -3.49 6.61 4.14
C VAL A 160 -3.93 7.18 5.47
N ASP A 161 -5.22 7.36 5.66
CA ASP A 161 -5.83 7.73 6.93
C ASP A 161 -6.88 6.69 7.27
N GLY A 162 -6.77 6.07 8.45
CA GLY A 162 -7.57 4.91 8.76
C GLY A 162 -7.84 4.68 10.24
N ASN A 163 -8.74 3.73 10.47
CA ASN A 163 -9.11 3.22 11.78
C ASN A 163 -9.31 1.69 11.70
N LEU A 164 -9.88 1.10 12.74
CA LEU A 164 -10.10 -0.36 12.83
C LEU A 164 -11.09 -0.94 11.80
N ASN A 165 -11.91 -0.11 11.16
CA ASN A 165 -12.98 -0.55 10.25
C ASN A 165 -12.71 -0.22 8.78
N SER A 166 -12.00 0.87 8.50
CA SER A 166 -11.74 1.30 7.12
C SER A 166 -10.56 2.26 7.06
N PHE A 167 -10.04 2.44 5.85
CA PHE A 167 -9.12 3.53 5.54
C PHE A 167 -9.43 4.17 4.21
N GLU A 168 -9.04 5.43 4.08
CA GLU A 168 -8.97 6.13 2.80
C GLU A 168 -7.50 6.22 2.38
N LEU A 169 -7.24 5.96 1.11
CA LEU A 169 -5.94 6.06 0.48
C LEU A 169 -6.05 7.10 -0.62
N THR A 170 -5.21 8.12 -0.51
CA THR A 170 -5.06 9.17 -1.52
C THR A 170 -3.64 9.17 -2.05
N GLY A 171 -3.44 9.70 -3.24
CA GLY A 171 -2.09 9.96 -3.70
C GLY A 171 -2.01 10.46 -5.12
N GLN A 172 -0.77 10.59 -5.55
CA GLN A 172 -0.40 11.19 -6.82
C GLN A 172 0.81 10.46 -7.43
N ALA A 173 0.83 10.42 -8.76
CA ALA A 173 1.99 10.05 -9.55
C ALA A 173 2.28 11.16 -10.57
N GLY A 174 3.49 11.72 -10.54
CA GLY A 174 3.80 12.89 -11.36
C GLY A 174 2.92 14.11 -11.01
N ALA A 175 2.66 14.96 -11.99
CA ALA A 175 1.93 16.21 -11.79
C ALA A 175 0.41 16.10 -12.01
N ASP A 176 -0.04 15.02 -12.64
CA ASP A 176 -1.35 14.95 -13.30
C ASP A 176 -2.10 13.63 -13.07
N ASN A 177 -1.49 12.65 -12.41
CA ASN A 177 -2.19 11.42 -12.04
C ASN A 177 -2.53 11.44 -10.55
N HIS A 178 -3.82 11.36 -10.23
CA HIS A 178 -4.31 11.34 -8.86
C HIS A 178 -5.21 10.13 -8.64
N PHE A 179 -5.07 9.51 -7.47
CA PHE A 179 -5.87 8.37 -7.06
C PHE A 179 -6.46 8.58 -5.68
N ASN A 180 -7.69 8.12 -5.51
CA ASN A 180 -8.41 8.14 -4.24
C ASN A 180 -9.18 6.83 -4.11
N SER A 181 -9.09 6.18 -2.95
CA SER A 181 -9.80 4.94 -2.70
C SER A 181 -10.20 4.79 -1.24
N ARG A 182 -11.28 4.06 -1.01
CA ARG A 182 -11.74 3.66 0.32
C ARG A 182 -11.76 2.15 0.40
N TRP A 183 -11.23 1.65 1.50
CA TRP A 183 -11.11 0.24 1.79
C TRP A 183 -11.77 -0.09 3.12
N LEU A 184 -12.44 -1.24 3.16
CA LEU A 184 -13.07 -1.78 4.36
C LEU A 184 -12.21 -2.91 4.91
N LEU A 185 -11.99 -2.87 6.22
CA LEU A 185 -11.31 -3.90 6.99
C LEU A 185 -12.37 -4.87 7.54
N GLY A 186 -12.24 -6.15 7.19
CA GLY A 186 -13.19 -7.19 7.58
C GLY A 186 -12.55 -8.57 7.51
N GLN A 187 -13.34 -9.59 7.18
CA GLN A 187 -12.80 -10.94 6.93
C GLN A 187 -11.81 -10.96 5.77
N LYS A 188 -12.04 -10.11 4.78
CA LYS A 188 -11.13 -9.83 3.66
C LYS A 188 -11.03 -8.33 3.47
N LEU A 189 -9.85 -7.87 3.09
CA LEU A 189 -9.65 -6.49 2.68
C LEU A 189 -10.54 -6.20 1.46
N THR A 190 -11.44 -5.22 1.56
CA THR A 190 -12.42 -4.95 0.49
C THR A 190 -12.24 -3.56 -0.04
N LEU A 191 -12.01 -3.41 -1.34
CA LEU A 191 -12.08 -2.11 -2.00
C LEU A 191 -13.56 -1.73 -2.12
N ASP A 192 -13.98 -0.66 -1.43
CA ASP A 192 -15.36 -0.14 -1.48
C ASP A 192 -15.52 0.76 -2.69
N ARG A 193 -14.65 1.76 -2.80
CA ARG A 193 -14.70 2.80 -3.83
C ARG A 193 -13.31 3.18 -4.26
N ALA A 194 -13.09 3.37 -5.56
CA ALA A 194 -11.85 3.94 -6.07
C ALA A 194 -12.12 4.85 -7.24
N ILE A 195 -11.25 5.86 -7.39
CA ILE A 195 -11.11 6.64 -8.59
C ILE A 195 -9.62 6.82 -8.90
N TRP A 196 -9.26 6.64 -10.16
CA TRP A 196 -8.00 7.13 -10.71
C TRP A 196 -8.32 8.10 -11.83
N ALA A 197 -7.87 9.33 -11.66
CA ALA A 197 -7.96 10.37 -12.68
C ALA A 197 -6.56 10.74 -13.17
N ALA A 198 -6.29 10.38 -14.41
CA ALA A 198 -5.17 10.91 -15.18
C ALA A 198 -5.54 12.30 -15.74
N ASP A 199 -4.53 13.12 -16.06
CA ASP A 199 -4.67 14.52 -16.47
C ASP A 199 -5.44 15.42 -15.47
N SER A 200 -5.48 15.02 -14.18
CA SER A 200 -6.13 15.76 -13.11
C SER A 200 -5.14 16.64 -12.35
N LYS A 201 -5.51 17.90 -12.07
CA LYS A 201 -4.72 18.83 -11.25
C LYS A 201 -5.00 18.73 -9.75
N THR A 202 -6.06 18.01 -9.38
CA THR A 202 -6.53 17.91 -7.99
C THR A 202 -6.91 16.48 -7.66
N LEU A 203 -6.88 16.13 -6.38
CA LEU A 203 -7.40 14.87 -5.91
C LEU A 203 -8.90 14.76 -6.25
N PRO A 204 -9.33 13.76 -7.03
CA PRO A 204 -10.75 13.56 -7.33
C PRO A 204 -11.50 13.06 -6.08
N PRO A 205 -12.78 13.44 -5.91
CA PRO A 205 -13.62 12.86 -4.87
C PRO A 205 -13.89 11.39 -5.17
N LEU A 206 -14.15 10.60 -4.13
CA LEU A 206 -14.60 9.22 -4.30
C LEU A 206 -15.96 9.18 -5.05
N PRO A 207 -16.21 8.14 -5.86
CA PRO A 207 -17.53 7.90 -6.45
C PRO A 207 -18.63 7.84 -5.38
N GLU A 208 -19.87 8.16 -5.76
CA GLU A 208 -21.00 8.10 -4.81
C GLU A 208 -21.36 6.65 -4.44
N GLN A 209 -21.22 5.72 -5.38
CA GLN A 209 -21.55 4.31 -5.22
C GLN A 209 -20.29 3.44 -5.14
N SER A 210 -20.44 2.23 -4.58
CA SER A 210 -19.35 1.24 -4.58
C SER A 210 -18.97 0.88 -6.02
N GLY A 211 -17.68 0.97 -6.33
CA GLY A 211 -17.20 0.85 -7.71
C GLY A 211 -15.80 1.44 -7.90
N VAL A 212 -15.25 1.17 -9.08
CA VAL A 212 -13.98 1.75 -9.55
C VAL A 212 -14.27 2.67 -10.73
N GLU A 213 -13.84 3.92 -10.64
CA GLU A 213 -13.84 4.87 -11.75
C GLU A 213 -12.43 5.08 -12.29
N LEU A 214 -12.26 4.95 -13.60
CA LEU A 214 -11.02 5.17 -14.31
C LEU A 214 -11.25 6.31 -15.30
N ASN A 215 -10.72 7.49 -14.99
CA ASN A 215 -10.75 8.63 -15.90
C ASN A 215 -9.38 8.72 -16.57
N MET A 216 -9.33 8.23 -17.80
CA MET A 216 -8.08 8.01 -18.54
C MET A 216 -7.96 8.97 -19.73
N PRO A 217 -6.74 9.33 -20.13
CA PRO A 217 -6.46 9.99 -21.41
C PRO A 217 -6.87 9.10 -22.59
N PRO A 218 -6.65 9.52 -23.85
CA PRO A 218 -6.83 8.63 -25.01
C PRO A 218 -6.13 7.27 -24.83
N MET A 219 -6.84 6.18 -25.13
CA MET A 219 -6.37 4.81 -24.93
C MET A 219 -6.41 4.00 -26.22
N ASN A 220 -5.45 3.09 -26.37
CA ASN A 220 -5.48 2.03 -27.38
C ASN A 220 -6.11 0.75 -26.80
N GLY A 221 -7.41 0.57 -27.00
CA GLY A 221 -8.16 -0.59 -26.52
C GLY A 221 -7.65 -1.92 -27.06
N ALA A 222 -7.03 -1.97 -28.24
CA ALA A 222 -6.47 -3.21 -28.79
C ALA A 222 -5.25 -3.70 -28.00
N GLU A 223 -4.38 -2.79 -27.59
CA GLU A 223 -3.21 -3.11 -26.76
C GLU A 223 -3.62 -3.57 -25.36
N TRP A 224 -4.59 -2.88 -24.75
CA TRP A 224 -5.15 -3.27 -23.46
C TRP A 224 -5.85 -4.63 -23.53
N LEU A 225 -6.65 -4.89 -24.56
CA LEU A 225 -7.28 -6.18 -24.77
C LEU A 225 -6.25 -7.30 -24.92
N ALA A 226 -5.17 -7.06 -25.68
CA ALA A 226 -4.09 -8.03 -25.84
C ALA A 226 -3.36 -8.32 -24.51
N LEU A 227 -3.13 -7.30 -23.67
CA LEU A 227 -2.58 -7.48 -22.32
C LEU A 227 -3.50 -8.36 -21.47
N PHE A 228 -4.80 -8.06 -21.44
CA PHE A 228 -5.75 -8.83 -20.65
C PHE A 228 -5.91 -10.25 -21.16
N GLN A 229 -5.88 -10.50 -22.48
CA GLN A 229 -5.92 -11.86 -23.03
C GLN A 229 -4.69 -12.69 -22.63
N LYS A 230 -3.52 -12.06 -22.49
CA LYS A 230 -2.31 -12.74 -21.98
C LYS A 230 -2.42 -13.09 -20.49
N GLY A 231 -3.13 -12.28 -19.70
CA GLY A 231 -3.31 -12.47 -18.25
C GLY A 231 -4.66 -13.04 -17.80
N ALA A 232 -5.60 -13.33 -18.72
CA ALA A 232 -7.00 -13.65 -18.41
C ALA A 232 -7.22 -14.94 -17.60
N ALA A 233 -6.16 -15.74 -17.41
CA ALA A 233 -6.20 -16.95 -16.60
C ALA A 233 -5.80 -16.71 -15.13
N GLU A 234 -5.31 -15.53 -14.76
CA GLU A 234 -4.75 -15.29 -13.43
C GLU A 234 -5.67 -14.46 -12.56
N SER A 235 -6.16 -15.09 -11.48
CA SER A 235 -6.87 -14.41 -10.41
C SER A 235 -5.93 -13.40 -9.75
N VAL A 236 -6.36 -12.14 -9.65
CA VAL A 236 -5.82 -11.22 -8.63
C VAL A 236 -5.94 -11.92 -7.28
N GLY A 237 -4.82 -12.09 -6.58
CA GLY A 237 -4.72 -12.96 -5.41
C GLY A 237 -5.87 -12.77 -4.41
N GLY A 238 -6.38 -13.87 -3.85
CA GLY A 238 -7.60 -13.91 -3.03
C GLY A 238 -7.56 -13.17 -1.68
N ALA A 239 -6.54 -12.34 -1.45
CA ALA A 239 -6.34 -11.51 -0.27
C ALA A 239 -7.28 -10.30 -0.21
N ALA A 240 -7.80 -9.84 -1.35
CA ALA A 240 -8.72 -8.71 -1.42
C ALA A 240 -10.00 -9.00 -2.24
N SER A 241 -11.09 -8.33 -1.86
CA SER A 241 -12.35 -8.28 -2.61
C SER A 241 -12.45 -6.96 -3.35
N PHE A 242 -12.88 -7.00 -4.62
CA PHE A 242 -13.00 -5.83 -5.49
C PHE A 242 -14.47 -5.57 -5.87
N PRO A 243 -14.86 -4.31 -6.14
CA PRO A 243 -16.20 -4.00 -6.64
C PRO A 243 -16.46 -4.67 -8.00
N GLN A 244 -17.73 -5.04 -8.23
CA GLN A 244 -18.17 -5.58 -9.53
C GLN A 244 -18.45 -4.49 -10.57
N HIS A 245 -18.51 -3.23 -10.13
CA HIS A 245 -18.83 -2.06 -10.96
C HIS A 245 -17.54 -1.34 -11.32
N ILE A 246 -17.21 -1.31 -12.61
CA ILE A 246 -16.06 -0.56 -13.14
C ILE A 246 -16.58 0.40 -14.21
N THR A 247 -16.27 1.68 -14.06
CA THR A 247 -16.56 2.72 -15.05
C THR A 247 -15.26 3.23 -15.64
N LEU A 248 -15.07 3.08 -16.95
CA LEU A 248 -13.97 3.68 -17.69
C LEU A 248 -14.50 4.89 -18.47
N ARG A 249 -13.90 6.06 -18.23
CA ARG A 249 -14.15 7.30 -18.98
C ARG A 249 -12.88 7.68 -19.73
N THR A 250 -12.98 7.88 -21.03
CA THR A 250 -11.86 8.34 -21.85
C THR A 250 -12.34 9.24 -22.98
N PRO A 251 -11.62 10.33 -23.31
CA PRO A 251 -11.98 11.18 -24.43
C PRO A 251 -11.85 10.45 -25.77
N MET A 252 -11.04 9.38 -25.86
CA MET A 252 -10.88 8.60 -27.08
C MET A 252 -10.42 7.16 -26.80
N LEU A 253 -11.08 6.18 -27.41
CA LEU A 253 -10.64 4.79 -27.43
C LEU A 253 -10.48 4.34 -28.88
N SER A 254 -9.33 3.76 -29.22
CA SER A 254 -9.13 3.07 -30.49
C SER A 254 -9.21 1.54 -30.33
N LEU A 255 -9.81 0.83 -31.29
CA LEU A 255 -9.80 -0.63 -31.36
C LEU A 255 -9.75 -1.04 -32.84
N GLY A 256 -8.62 -1.61 -33.26
CA GLY A 256 -8.37 -1.87 -34.68
C GLY A 256 -8.45 -0.58 -35.49
N ASN A 257 -9.28 -0.58 -36.54
CA ASN A 257 -9.46 0.60 -37.41
C ASN A 257 -10.61 1.52 -36.95
N GLN A 258 -11.20 1.28 -35.78
CA GLN A 258 -12.30 2.08 -35.23
C GLN A 258 -11.79 2.99 -34.11
N GLN A 259 -12.35 4.19 -34.04
CA GLN A 259 -12.11 5.16 -32.99
C GLN A 259 -13.46 5.68 -32.48
N TRP A 260 -13.63 5.66 -31.16
CA TRP A 260 -14.79 6.25 -30.48
C TRP A 260 -14.31 7.40 -29.61
N ASN A 261 -15.10 8.47 -29.56
CA ASN A 261 -14.78 9.66 -28.79
C ASN A 261 -15.77 9.83 -27.63
N ASN A 262 -15.31 10.40 -26.52
CA ASN A 262 -16.10 10.69 -25.32
C ASN A 262 -16.84 9.45 -24.78
N LEU A 263 -16.09 8.37 -24.56
CA LEU A 263 -16.66 7.11 -24.10
C LEU A 263 -16.79 7.07 -22.58
N SER A 264 -17.89 6.45 -22.14
CA SER A 264 -18.12 5.98 -20.78
C SER A 264 -18.56 4.52 -20.85
N ILE A 265 -17.68 3.60 -20.50
CA ILE A 265 -17.96 2.16 -20.49
C ILE A 265 -18.22 1.74 -19.05
N VAL A 266 -19.37 1.12 -18.79
CA VAL A 266 -19.71 0.54 -17.49
C VAL A 266 -19.69 -0.98 -17.63
N SER A 267 -18.87 -1.62 -16.82
CA SER A 267 -18.86 -3.08 -16.67
C SER A 267 -19.50 -3.44 -15.34
N GLN A 268 -20.41 -4.41 -15.38
CA GLN A 268 -20.99 -5.08 -14.23
C GLN A 268 -20.75 -6.57 -14.41
N THR A 269 -20.04 -7.19 -13.48
CA THR A 269 -19.87 -8.64 -13.48
C THR A 269 -20.98 -9.28 -12.65
N ASP A 270 -21.93 -9.93 -13.31
CA ASP A 270 -22.90 -10.79 -12.62
C ASP A 270 -22.12 -11.94 -11.98
N GLY A 271 -22.15 -12.04 -10.65
CA GLY A 271 -21.29 -12.92 -9.84
C GLY A 271 -21.47 -14.44 -10.01
N LYS A 272 -21.80 -14.95 -11.20
CA LYS A 272 -21.86 -16.39 -11.49
C LYS A 272 -20.57 -16.87 -12.15
N TRP A 273 -19.55 -17.10 -11.34
CA TRP A 273 -18.47 -18.02 -11.71
C TRP A 273 -18.97 -19.46 -11.52
N HIS A 274 -19.18 -20.17 -12.63
CA HIS A 274 -19.35 -21.63 -12.61
C HIS A 274 -17.95 -22.26 -12.70
N PRO A 275 -17.52 -23.06 -11.71
CA PRO A 275 -16.36 -23.93 -11.89
C PRO A 275 -16.75 -25.08 -12.83
N GLY A 276 -15.97 -25.26 -13.90
CA GLY A 276 -15.86 -26.53 -14.61
C GLY A 276 -14.85 -27.43 -13.93
#